data_AF-X1QNS9-F1
#
_entry.id   AF-X1QNS9-F1
#
_cell.length_a   1.000
_cell.length_b   1.000
_cell.length_c   1.000
_cell.angle_alpha   90.00
_cell.angle_beta   90.00
_cell.angle_gamma   90.00
#
_symmetry.space_group_name_H-M   'P 1'
#
loop_
_entity.id
_entity.type
_entity.pdbx_description
1 polymer ?
#
loop_
_entity_poly.entity_id
_entity_poly.type
_entity_poly.pdbx_seq_one_letter_code
_entity_poly.pdbx_strand_id
1 'polypeptide(L)'
;MPLEHWGVDAITVNPYLGADGVAPFLAYEDKGVFVLCKTSNPSAGEVQDWSQDGEPLYRHVAQLAKEWAGSGELGLVMGATYPEAIADVRAQWASAWFLV
;
A
#
# COMPACT_ATOMS: atom_id res chain seq x y z
N MET A 1 -15.87 11.99 9.98
CA MET A 1 -15.39 10.71 9.38
C MET A 1 -14.20 10.16 10.18
N PRO A 2 -13.72 8.91 9.99
CA PRO A 2 -12.77 8.28 10.92
C PRO A 2 -11.51 9.09 11.21
N LEU A 3 -10.84 9.72 10.23
CA LEU A 3 -9.59 10.45 10.51
C LEU A 3 -9.81 11.69 11.37
N GLU A 4 -10.88 12.46 11.12
CA GLU A 4 -11.21 13.67 11.88
C GLU A 4 -11.57 13.35 13.34
N HIS A 5 -12.27 12.24 13.57
CA HIS A 5 -12.68 11.85 14.92
C HIS A 5 -11.48 11.53 15.82
N TRP A 6 -10.43 10.94 15.25
CA TRP A 6 -9.23 10.52 15.97
C TRP A 6 -8.10 11.55 15.89
N GLY A 7 -8.23 12.59 15.05
CA GLY A 7 -7.23 13.65 14.89
C GLY A 7 -5.88 13.15 14.38
N VAL A 8 -5.88 12.09 13.55
CA VAL A 8 -4.65 11.48 13.02
C VAL A 8 -4.17 12.19 11.76
N ASP A 9 -2.86 12.11 11.48
CA ASP A 9 -2.24 12.66 10.27
C ASP A 9 -2.15 11.64 9.13
N ALA A 10 -2.21 10.35 9.46
CA ALA A 10 -2.17 9.29 8.46
C ALA A 10 -2.93 8.04 8.91
N ILE A 11 -3.28 7.19 7.94
CA ILE A 11 -3.97 5.91 8.15
C ILE A 11 -3.39 4.81 7.27
N THR A 12 -3.42 3.57 7.76
CA THR A 12 -3.16 2.38 6.94
C THR A 12 -4.47 1.74 6.50
N VAL A 13 -4.58 1.34 5.23
CA VAL A 13 -5.80 0.73 4.66
C VAL A 13 -5.48 -0.59 3.96
N ASN A 14 -6.41 -1.54 4.03
CA ASN A 14 -6.28 -2.82 3.35
C ASN A 14 -6.80 -2.70 1.90
N PRO A 15 -6.00 -3.08 0.87
CA PRO A 15 -6.38 -2.93 -0.53
C PRO A 15 -7.40 -3.95 -1.03
N TYR A 16 -7.75 -4.97 -0.23
CA TYR A 16 -8.48 -6.14 -0.69
C TYR A 16 -9.84 -5.83 -1.34
N LEU A 17 -10.50 -4.76 -0.92
CA LEU A 17 -11.79 -4.34 -1.48
C LEU A 17 -11.66 -3.60 -2.83
N GLY A 18 -10.45 -3.17 -3.20
CA GLY A 18 -10.21 -2.39 -4.40
C GLY A 18 -10.37 -0.87 -4.19
N ALA A 19 -10.45 -0.15 -5.31
CA ALA A 19 -10.36 1.31 -5.36
C ALA A 19 -11.46 2.01 -4.57
N ASP A 20 -12.69 1.50 -4.60
CA ASP A 20 -13.84 2.04 -3.87
C ASP A 20 -13.70 1.90 -2.35
N GLY A 21 -12.96 0.90 -1.88
CA GLY A 21 -12.57 0.77 -0.47
C GLY A 21 -11.51 1.78 -0.03
N VAL A 22 -10.67 2.25 -0.95
CA VAL A 22 -9.55 3.19 -0.66
C VAL A 22 -9.94 4.64 -0.91
N ALA A 23 -10.74 4.93 -1.93
CA ALA A 23 -11.12 6.26 -2.37
C ALA A 23 -11.67 7.19 -1.25
N PRO A 24 -12.47 6.71 -0.27
CA PRO A 24 -12.95 7.56 0.81
C PRO A 24 -11.82 8.16 1.67
N PHE A 25 -10.66 7.49 1.73
CA PHE A 25 -9.49 7.95 2.48
C PHE A 25 -8.61 8.89 1.66
N LEU A 26 -8.63 8.79 0.33
CA LEU A 26 -7.89 9.68 -0.57
C LEU A 26 -8.57 11.04 -0.75
N ALA A 27 -9.83 11.18 -0.33
CA ALA A 27 -10.53 12.46 -0.32
C ALA A 27 -9.99 13.45 0.74
N TYR A 28 -9.11 13.01 1.65
CA TYR A 28 -8.43 13.89 2.61
C TYR A 28 -7.10 14.36 2.03
N GLU A 29 -7.10 15.53 1.42
CA GLU A 29 -5.91 16.10 0.77
C GLU A 29 -4.75 16.39 1.74
N ASP A 30 -5.03 16.53 3.04
CA ASP A 30 -4.06 16.85 4.10
C ASP A 30 -3.66 15.64 4.96
N LYS A 31 -4.00 14.41 4.53
CA LYS A 31 -3.76 13.18 5.30
C LYS A 31 -2.99 12.14 4.47
N GLY A 32 -2.03 11.48 5.12
CA GLY A 32 -1.30 10.38 4.50
C GLY A 32 -2.11 9.09 4.48
N VAL A 33 -2.14 8.40 3.34
CA VAL A 33 -2.78 7.08 3.22
C VAL A 33 -1.74 6.04 2.84
N PHE A 34 -1.64 4.96 3.61
CA PHE A 34 -0.70 3.87 3.36
C PHE A 34 -1.44 2.56 3.08
N VAL A 35 -1.26 2.01 1.89
CA VAL A 35 -1.89 0.75 1.49
C VAL A 35 -1.02 -0.43 1.95
N LEU A 36 -1.64 -1.44 2.57
CA LEU A 36 -0.94 -2.68 2.94
C LEU A 36 -0.45 -3.42 1.68
N CYS A 37 0.86 -3.57 1.50
CA CYS A 37 1.45 -4.12 0.29
C CYS A 37 2.20 -5.44 0.55
N LYS A 38 3.34 -5.40 1.25
CA LYS A 38 4.07 -6.58 1.73
C LYS A 38 4.29 -6.44 3.23
N THR A 39 3.57 -7.14 4.08
CA THR A 39 3.66 -7.00 5.55
C THR A 39 4.72 -7.92 6.15
N SER A 40 5.12 -7.68 7.41
CA SER A 40 6.25 -8.38 8.05
C SER A 40 5.89 -9.65 8.83
N ASN A 41 4.60 -9.98 8.95
CA ASN A 41 4.16 -11.15 9.70
C ASN A 41 4.56 -12.47 9.00
N PRO A 42 4.83 -13.56 9.75
CA PRO A 42 5.32 -14.83 9.18
C PRO A 42 4.41 -15.43 8.09
N SER A 43 3.11 -15.25 8.21
CA SER A 43 2.11 -15.76 7.25
C SER A 43 1.85 -14.83 6.06
N ALA A 44 2.56 -13.69 5.94
CA ALA A 44 2.33 -12.71 4.88
C ALA A 44 2.38 -13.32 3.47
N GLY A 45 3.29 -14.28 3.26
CA GLY A 45 3.46 -14.96 1.97
C GLY A 45 2.29 -15.85 1.53
N GLU A 46 1.40 -16.28 2.44
CA GLU A 46 0.24 -17.12 2.09
C GLU A 46 -0.70 -16.42 1.09
N VAL A 47 -0.74 -15.09 1.13
CA VAL A 47 -1.56 -14.26 0.25
C VAL A 47 -0.70 -13.37 -0.63
N GLN A 48 0.29 -12.69 -0.06
CA GLN A 48 0.99 -11.61 -0.74
C GLN A 48 2.01 -12.12 -1.77
N ASP A 49 2.45 -13.37 -1.66
CA ASP A 49 3.32 -14.03 -2.64
C ASP A 49 2.54 -14.92 -3.61
N TRP A 50 1.20 -15.00 -3.48
CA TRP A 50 0.37 -15.63 -4.49
C TRP A 50 0.59 -14.92 -5.82
N SER A 51 0.82 -15.67 -6.89
CA SER A 51 1.20 -15.11 -8.18
C SER A 51 0.25 -15.53 -9.29
N GLN A 52 0.02 -14.58 -10.19
CA GLN A 52 -0.64 -14.79 -11.48
C GLN A 52 0.36 -14.44 -12.57
N ASP A 53 0.59 -15.36 -13.51
CA ASP A 53 1.55 -15.18 -14.61
C ASP A 53 2.98 -14.75 -14.16
N GLY A 54 3.40 -15.21 -12.97
CA GLY A 54 4.71 -14.91 -12.39
C GLY A 54 4.80 -13.56 -11.67
N GLU A 55 3.72 -12.80 -11.60
CA GLU A 55 3.64 -11.56 -10.83
C GLU A 55 3.05 -11.83 -9.43
N PRO A 56 3.79 -11.55 -8.34
CA PRO A 56 3.26 -11.73 -6.99
C PRO A 56 2.24 -10.64 -6.64
N LEU A 57 1.26 -10.99 -5.82
CA LEU A 57 0.15 -10.10 -5.47
C LEU A 57 0.61 -8.78 -4.84
N TYR A 58 1.66 -8.78 -4.02
CA TYR A 58 2.19 -7.51 -3.47
C TYR A 58 2.61 -6.54 -4.58
N ARG A 59 3.13 -7.05 -5.71
CA ARG A 59 3.54 -6.22 -6.84
C ARG A 59 2.32 -5.65 -7.56
N HIS A 60 1.31 -6.48 -7.77
CA HIS A 60 0.04 -6.04 -8.33
C HIS A 60 -0.62 -4.96 -7.44
N VAL A 61 -0.61 -5.14 -6.11
CA VAL A 61 -1.09 -4.15 -5.15
C VAL A 61 -0.31 -2.84 -5.26
N ALA A 62 1.03 -2.88 -5.38
CA ALA A 62 1.84 -1.69 -5.56
C ALA A 62 1.49 -0.93 -6.86
N GLN A 63 1.17 -1.65 -7.94
CA GLN A 63 0.72 -1.05 -9.20
C GLN A 63 -0.66 -0.40 -9.06
N LEU A 64 -1.63 -1.10 -8.49
CA LEU A 64 -2.96 -0.55 -8.21
C LEU A 64 -2.88 0.70 -7.33
N ALA A 65 -2.09 0.65 -6.26
CA ALA A 65 -1.86 1.78 -5.38
C ALA A 65 -1.25 2.98 -6.11
N LYS A 66 -0.32 2.76 -7.04
CA LYS A 66 0.25 3.81 -7.90
C LYS A 66 -0.80 4.44 -8.81
N GLU A 67 -1.73 3.64 -9.34
CA GLU A 67 -2.85 4.13 -10.15
C GLU A 67 -3.84 4.94 -9.32
N TRP A 68 -4.17 4.48 -8.10
CA TRP A 68 -5.08 5.15 -7.19
C TRP A 68 -4.50 6.45 -6.63
N ALA A 69 -3.18 6.51 -6.43
CA ALA A 69 -2.50 7.68 -5.91
C ALA A 69 -2.80 8.95 -6.73
N GLY A 70 -2.86 8.83 -8.06
CA GLY A 70 -3.03 9.99 -8.93
C GLY A 70 -1.99 11.07 -8.63
N SER A 71 -2.46 12.25 -8.18
CA SER A 71 -1.62 13.36 -7.68
C SER A 71 -1.56 13.48 -6.15
N GLY A 72 -2.24 12.58 -5.42
CA GLY A 72 -2.35 12.59 -3.97
C GLY A 72 -1.22 11.85 -3.25
N GLU A 73 -1.21 11.94 -1.92
CA GLU A 73 -0.20 11.36 -1.04
C GLU A 73 -0.58 9.93 -0.59
N LEU A 74 -0.40 8.96 -1.48
CA LEU A 74 -0.55 7.53 -1.19
C LEU A 74 0.82 6.85 -1.10
N GLY A 75 1.07 6.15 0.01
CA GLY A 75 2.25 5.32 0.24
C GLY A 75 1.92 3.83 0.42
N LEU A 76 2.96 3.02 0.64
CA LEU A 76 2.85 1.57 0.82
C LEU A 76 3.41 1.14 2.18
N VAL A 77 2.73 0.22 2.83
CA VAL A 77 3.28 -0.50 4.00
C VAL A 77 4.11 -1.67 3.49
N MET A 78 5.41 -1.64 3.81
CA MET A 78 6.42 -2.59 3.33
C MET A 78 7.25 -3.13 4.50
N GLY A 79 7.17 -4.41 4.81
CA GLY A 79 7.82 -5.02 5.95
C GLY A 79 9.33 -5.12 5.75
N ALA A 80 10.10 -4.58 6.69
CA ALA A 80 11.57 -4.60 6.69
C ALA A 80 12.18 -6.01 6.57
N THR A 81 11.43 -7.05 6.97
CA THR A 81 11.81 -8.46 6.89
C THR A 81 12.04 -8.94 5.44
N TYR A 82 11.50 -8.23 4.44
CA TYR A 82 11.57 -8.62 3.03
C TYR A 82 12.29 -7.55 2.17
N PRO A 83 13.62 -7.39 2.32
CA PRO A 83 14.38 -6.35 1.63
C PRO A 83 14.32 -6.50 0.09
N GLU A 84 14.22 -7.73 -0.41
CA GLU A 84 14.06 -7.99 -1.85
C GLU A 84 12.73 -7.44 -2.40
N ALA A 85 11.63 -7.60 -1.66
CA ALA A 85 10.34 -7.04 -2.05
C ALA A 85 10.34 -5.50 -1.99
N ILE A 86 11.04 -4.91 -1.01
CA ILE A 86 11.25 -3.45 -0.93
C ILE A 86 12.01 -2.96 -2.17
N ALA A 87 13.11 -3.63 -2.53
CA ALA A 87 13.90 -3.27 -3.70
C ALA A 87 13.11 -3.42 -5.01
N ASP A 88 12.33 -4.50 -5.13
CA ASP A 88 11.46 -4.76 -6.28
C ASP A 88 10.40 -3.66 -6.47
N VAL A 89 9.66 -3.32 -5.40
CA VAL A 89 8.63 -2.27 -5.46
C VAL A 89 9.27 -0.90 -5.72
N ARG A 90 10.44 -0.61 -5.12
CA ARG A 90 11.17 0.65 -5.35
C ARG A 90 11.60 0.80 -6.81
N ALA A 91 11.99 -0.29 -7.47
CA ALA A 91 12.36 -0.27 -8.89
C ALA A 91 11.18 0.10 -9.79
N GLN A 92 9.95 -0.24 -9.40
CA GLN A 92 8.72 0.03 -10.17
C GLN A 92 8.09 1.39 -9.84
N TRP A 93 8.28 1.87 -8.61
CA TRP A 93 7.79 3.16 -8.14
C TRP A 93 8.84 3.88 -7.28
N ALA A 94 9.80 4.52 -7.96
CA ALA A 94 10.96 5.17 -7.35
C ALA A 94 10.60 6.25 -6.33
N SER A 95 9.48 6.95 -6.49
CA SER A 95 9.05 8.04 -5.60
C SER A 95 8.07 7.63 -4.50
N ALA A 96 7.63 6.37 -4.45
CA ALA A 96 6.66 5.91 -3.45
C ALA A 96 7.14 6.18 -2.03
N TRP A 97 6.25 6.63 -1.14
CA TRP A 97 6.55 6.62 0.29
C TRP A 97 6.37 5.20 0.84
N PHE A 98 7.35 4.72 1.60
CA PHE A 98 7.23 3.43 2.29
C PHE A 98 7.14 3.69 3.80
N LEU A 99 6.15 3.04 4.42
CA LEU A 99 6.09 2.85 5.86
C LEU A 99 6.66 1.46 6.15
N VAL A 100 7.81 1.40 6.82
CA VAL A 100 8.63 0.19 7.02
C VAL A 100 8.71 -0.22 8.49
#